data_AF-A0A423SSJ8-F1
#
_entry.id   AF-A0A423SSJ8-F1
#
_cell.length_a   1.000
_cell.length_b   1.000
_cell.length_c   1.000
_cell.angle_alpha   90.00
_cell.angle_beta   90.00
_cell.angle_gamma   90.00
#
_symmetry.space_group_name_H-M   'P 1'
#
loop_
_entity.id
_entity.type
_entity.pdbx_description
1 polymer ?
#
loop_
_entity_poly.entity_id
_entity_poly.type
_entity_poly.pdbx_seq_one_letter_code
_entity_poly.pdbx_strand_id
1 'polypeptide(L)'
;MLYSVFKELLSSFSPQSVYSAAVEKCIANSRIVDLLGDSVKSYGEESRRGRRQHISHLPYEVNGAKGLRIKFYLQGQRRTATAHLDAREVS
;
A
#
# COMPACT_ATOMS: atom_id res chain seq x y z
N MET A 1 6.20 -12.05 -7.35
CA MET A 1 6.00 -12.48 -5.95
C MET A 1 5.02 -11.52 -5.31
N LEU A 2 3.94 -12.01 -4.71
CA LEU A 2 2.87 -11.22 -4.08
C LEU A 2 3.14 -11.21 -2.56
N TYR A 3 3.26 -10.03 -1.93
CA TYR A 3 3.51 -9.91 -0.50
C TYR A 3 2.29 -9.30 0.18
N SER A 4 1.81 -9.93 1.26
CA SER A 4 0.59 -9.53 1.98
C SER A 4 0.95 -9.12 3.41
N VAL A 5 0.95 -7.82 3.70
CA VAL A 5 1.06 -7.27 5.05
C VAL A 5 -0.35 -6.89 5.53
N PHE A 6 -0.92 -7.73 6.39
CA PHE A 6 -2.28 -7.55 6.91
C PHE A 6 -2.27 -7.81 8.41
N LYS A 7 -2.35 -6.76 9.25
CA LYS A 7 -2.92 -6.98 10.59
C LYS A 7 -3.36 -5.76 11.40
N GLU A 8 -2.89 -4.52 11.16
CA GLU A 8 -3.08 -3.47 12.20
C GLU A 8 -3.24 -2.04 11.67
N LEU A 9 -4.14 -1.78 10.72
CA LEU A 9 -4.26 -0.45 10.10
C LEU A 9 -5.52 0.30 10.52
N LEU A 10 -6.02 0.15 11.74
CA LEU A 10 -7.41 0.53 12.02
C LEU A 10 -7.63 1.24 13.34
N SER A 11 -7.21 2.51 13.39
CA SER A 11 -7.79 3.53 14.27
C SER A 11 -8.54 4.62 13.48
N SER A 12 -8.34 4.72 12.16
CA SER A 12 -9.06 5.65 11.28
C SER A 12 -9.08 5.11 9.86
N PHE A 13 -10.26 4.81 9.32
CA PHE A 13 -10.47 4.14 8.02
C PHE A 13 -10.25 5.08 6.81
N SER A 14 -9.22 5.93 6.83
CA SER A 14 -8.93 6.87 5.73
C SER A 14 -7.90 6.28 4.75
N PRO A 15 -8.08 6.38 3.43
CA PRO A 15 -7.14 5.80 2.46
C PRO A 15 -5.69 6.27 2.62
N GLN A 16 -5.50 7.53 3.01
CA GLN A 16 -4.18 8.12 3.21
C GLN A 16 -3.44 7.52 4.42
N SER A 17 -4.14 7.31 5.54
CA SER A 17 -3.52 6.74 6.74
C SER A 17 -3.13 5.27 6.53
N VAL A 18 -4.05 4.51 5.91
CA VAL A 18 -3.82 3.10 5.54
C VAL A 18 -2.62 3.00 4.58
N TYR A 19 -2.52 3.90 3.61
CA TYR A 19 -1.38 3.96 2.69
C TYR A 19 -0.06 4.28 3.41
N SER A 20 -0.01 5.33 4.23
CA SER A 20 1.23 5.75 4.90
C SER A 20 1.79 4.64 5.78
N ALA A 21 0.94 4.04 6.62
CA ALA A 21 1.38 2.97 7.52
C ALA A 21 1.72 1.67 6.77
N ALA A 22 1.13 1.41 5.60
CA ALA A 22 1.54 0.31 4.74
C ALA A 22 2.93 0.54 4.13
N VAL A 23 3.21 1.76 3.67
CA VAL A 23 4.52 2.13 3.13
C VAL A 23 5.59 1.99 4.21
N GLU A 24 5.35 2.48 5.42
CA GLU A 24 6.25 2.32 6.56
C GLU A 24 6.56 0.85 6.85
N LYS A 25 5.52 -0.01 6.89
CA LYS A 25 5.70 -1.46 7.07
C LYS A 25 6.45 -2.11 5.91
N CYS A 26 6.28 -1.63 4.69
CA CYS A 26 7.02 -2.13 3.54
C CYS A 26 8.50 -1.77 3.62
N ILE A 27 8.84 -0.53 3.98
CA ILE A 27 10.22 -0.05 4.09
C ILE A 27 10.93 -0.68 5.31
N ALA A 28 10.21 -0.89 6.42
CA ALA A 28 10.75 -1.56 7.60
C ALA A 28 11.01 -3.07 7.38
N ASN A 29 10.52 -3.66 6.29
CA ASN A 29 10.69 -5.08 6.02
C ASN A 29 11.99 -5.35 5.25
N SER A 30 12.93 -6.04 5.90
CA SER A 30 14.23 -6.40 5.31
C SER A 30 14.10 -7.13 3.97
N ARG A 31 13.06 -7.97 3.77
CA ARG A 31 12.86 -8.68 2.49
C ARG A 31 12.57 -7.74 1.33
N ILE A 32 11.85 -6.64 1.60
CA ILE A 32 11.50 -5.65 0.59
C ILE A 32 12.73 -4.80 0.26
N VAL A 33 13.52 -4.43 1.27
CA VAL A 33 14.80 -3.74 1.11
C VAL A 33 15.78 -4.60 0.30
N ASP A 34 15.91 -5.90 0.59
CA ASP A 34 16.77 -6.81 -0.17
C ASP A 34 16.35 -6.95 -1.64
N LEU A 35 15.04 -6.90 -1.91
CA LEU A 35 14.47 -7.02 -3.25
C LEU A 35 14.59 -5.73 -4.09
N LEU A 36 14.37 -4.57 -3.49
CA LEU A 36 14.27 -3.27 -4.16
C LEU A 36 15.57 -2.45 -4.06
N GLY A 37 16.32 -2.62 -2.98
CA GLY A 37 17.50 -1.86 -2.59
C GLY A 37 17.24 -0.94 -1.38
N ASP A 38 18.32 -0.39 -0.81
CA ASP A 38 18.29 0.45 0.41
C ASP A 38 17.45 1.73 0.27
N SER A 39 17.28 2.22 -0.96
CA SER A 39 16.43 3.37 -1.24
C SER A 39 15.16 2.94 -1.96
N VAL A 40 14.03 2.97 -1.25
CA VAL A 40 12.71 2.65 -1.79
C VAL A 40 11.85 3.91 -1.78
N LYS A 41 11.37 4.31 -2.97
CA LYS A 41 10.41 5.40 -3.16
C LYS A 41 9.01 4.81 -3.35
N SER A 42 8.03 5.29 -2.59
CA SER A 42 6.62 4.93 -2.79
C SER A 42 5.89 5.99 -3.60
N TYR A 43 5.04 5.58 -4.54
CA TYR A 43 4.13 6.48 -5.26
C TYR A 43 2.77 5.83 -5.50
N GLY A 44 1.74 6.68 -5.52
CA GLY A 44 0.37 6.30 -5.86
C GLY A 44 0.21 5.99 -7.36
N GLU A 45 -1.02 6.00 -7.84
CA GLU A 45 -1.28 5.75 -9.26
C GLU A 45 -0.85 6.97 -10.09
N GLU A 46 -0.13 6.71 -11.17
CA GLU A 46 0.28 7.75 -12.10
C GLU A 46 -0.95 8.13 -12.95
N SER A 47 -1.56 9.28 -12.63
CA SER A 47 -2.55 9.85 -13.54
C SER A 47 -1.85 10.17 -14.86
N ARG A 48 -2.50 9.89 -16.01
CA ARG A 48 -1.99 10.12 -17.39
C ARG A 48 -1.44 11.54 -17.66
N ARG A 49 -1.58 12.49 -16.73
CA ARG A 49 -1.05 13.87 -16.78
C ARG A 49 0.03 14.18 -15.73
N GLY A 50 0.69 13.18 -15.14
CA GLY A 50 1.85 13.39 -14.26
C GLY A 50 1.53 13.85 -12.83
N ARG A 51 0.25 13.81 -12.40
CA ARG A 51 -0.12 14.07 -11.00
C ARG A 51 -0.03 12.78 -10.20
N ARG A 52 1.06 12.60 -9.45
CA ARG A 52 1.30 11.47 -8.52
C ARG A 52 0.56 11.60 -7.17
N GLN A 53 -0.64 12.18 -7.16
CA GLN A 53 -1.34 12.51 -5.92
C GLN A 53 -2.53 11.59 -5.59
N HIS A 54 -3.03 10.81 -6.55
CA HIS A 54 -4.16 9.92 -6.29
C HIS A 54 -3.69 8.49 -6.06
N ILE A 55 -3.99 7.98 -4.87
CA ILE A 55 -3.84 6.56 -4.55
C ILE A 55 -5.06 5.83 -5.07
N SER A 56 -4.85 4.77 -5.85
CA SER A 56 -5.93 3.90 -6.30
C SER A 56 -6.49 3.16 -5.09
N HIS A 57 -7.69 3.54 -4.67
CA HIS A 57 -8.37 2.94 -3.54
C HIS A 57 -9.78 2.53 -3.94
N LEU A 58 -10.20 1.35 -3.49
CA LEU A 58 -11.51 0.80 -3.74
C LEU A 58 -12.11 0.38 -2.39
N PRO A 59 -12.98 1.21 -1.79
CA PRO A 59 -13.74 0.80 -0.63
C PRO A 59 -14.74 -0.28 -1.05
N TYR A 60 -14.94 -1.26 -0.19
CA TYR A 60 -15.91 -2.33 -0.39
C TYR A 60 -16.51 -2.74 0.95
N GLU A 61 -17.61 -3.48 0.93
CA GLU A 61 -18.25 -4.00 2.14
C GLU A 61 -18.57 -5.47 1.93
N VAL A 62 -18.16 -6.31 2.88
CA VAL A 62 -18.43 -7.77 2.84
C VAL A 62 -18.92 -8.17 4.22
N ASN A 63 -20.11 -8.77 4.28
CA ASN A 63 -20.72 -9.26 5.51
C ASN A 63 -20.87 -8.20 6.62
N GLY A 64 -21.16 -6.94 6.25
CA GLY A 64 -21.28 -5.82 7.18
C GLY A 64 -19.94 -5.24 7.66
N ALA A 65 -18.82 -5.82 7.25
CA ALA A 65 -17.49 -5.29 7.51
C ALA A 65 -17.01 -4.43 6.34
N LYS A 66 -16.59 -3.20 6.63
CA LYS A 66 -15.99 -2.32 5.64
C LYS A 66 -14.58 -2.80 5.31
N GLY A 67 -14.21 -2.67 4.06
CA GLY A 67 -12.90 -3.00 3.53
C GLY A 67 -12.41 -1.91 2.59
N LEU A 68 -11.10 -1.86 2.40
CA LEU A 68 -10.43 -0.90 1.55
C LEU A 68 -9.28 -1.58 0.83
N ARG A 69 -9.40 -1.70 -0.50
CA ARG A 69 -8.30 -2.16 -1.34
C ARG A 69 -7.50 -0.97 -1.81
N ILE A 70 -6.19 -1.01 -1.66
CA ILE A 70 -5.28 0.02 -2.13
C ILE A 70 -4.23 -0.62 -3.03
N LYS A 71 -3.93 0.03 -4.15
CA LYS A 71 -2.82 -0.33 -5.02
C LYS A 71 -1.83 0.83 -5.10
N PHE A 72 -0.56 0.52 -4.87
CA PHE A 72 0.52 1.49 -4.99
C PHE A 72 1.80 0.85 -5.51
N TYR A 73 2.77 1.69 -5.84
CA TYR A 73 4.02 1.26 -6.43
C TYR A 73 5.20 1.63 -5.54
N LEU A 74 6.19 0.75 -5.52
CA LEU A 74 7.46 0.92 -4.84
C LEU A 74 8.56 0.88 -5.91
N GLN A 75 9.37 1.91 -5.98
CA GLN A 75 10.53 1.97 -6.86
C GLN A 75 11.79 1.94 -5.99
N GLY A 76 12.50 0.83 -6.10
CA GLY A 76 13.85 0.70 -5.57
C GLY A 76 14.91 1.15 -6.57
N GLN A 77 16.16 1.08 -6.14
CA GLN A 77 17.31 1.32 -7.01
C GLN A 77 17.46 0.24 -8.10
N ARG A 78 17.12 -1.02 -7.77
CA ARG A 78 17.32 -2.16 -8.69
C ARG A 78 16.06 -2.51 -9.48
N ARG A 79 14.89 -2.45 -8.83
CA ARG A 79 13.62 -2.96 -9.36
C ARG A 79 12.46 -2.10 -8.91
N THR A 80 11.35 -2.23 -9.61
CA THR A 80 10.04 -1.71 -9.20
C THR A 80 9.16 -2.87 -8.72
N ALA A 81 8.28 -2.59 -7.77
CA ALA A 81 7.29 -3.53 -7.25
C ALA A 81 5.93 -2.85 -7.18
N THR A 82 4.88 -3.66 -7.28
CA THR A 82 3.50 -3.24 -7.07
C THR A 82 2.99 -3.88 -5.80
N ALA A 83 2.53 -3.05 -4.87
CA ALA A 83 1.95 -3.48 -3.61
C ALA A 83 0.42 -3.47 -3.74
N HIS A 84 -0.17 -4.60 -3.40
CA HIS A 84 -1.61 -4.76 -3.29
C HIS A 84 -1.95 -4.89 -1.82
N LEU A 85 -2.70 -3.94 -1.31
CA LEU A 85 -3.13 -3.90 0.07
C LEU A 85 -4.64 -4.09 0.13
N ASP A 86 -5.09 -4.88 1.08
CA ASP A 86 -6.51 -5.05 1.37
C ASP A 86 -6.70 -4.87 2.88
N ALA A 87 -7.21 -3.73 3.31
CA ALA A 87 -7.53 -3.49 4.71
C ALA A 87 -8.99 -3.91 4.95
N ARG A 88 -9.25 -4.62 6.04
CA ARG A 88 -10.60 -5.03 6.43
C ARG A 88 -10.84 -4.67 7.88
N GLU A 89 -12.01 -4.12 8.16
CA GLU A 89 -12.50 -4.00 9.52
C GLU A 89 -12.71 -5.41 10.05
N VAL A 90 -12.01 -5.75 11.13
CA VAL A 90 -12.25 -6.99 11.86
C VAL A 90 -13.19 -6.60 12.99
N SER A 91 -14.46 -6.99 12.88
CA SER A 91 -15.45 -6.85 13.95
C SER A 91 -15.12 -7.73 15.15
#